data_AF-A0AA41T4K8-F1
#
_entry.id   AF-A0AA41T4K8-F1
#
_cell.length_a   1.000
_cell.length_b   1.000
_cell.length_c   1.000
_cell.angle_alpha   90.00
_cell.angle_beta   90.00
_cell.angle_gamma   90.00
#
_symmetry.space_group_name_H-M   'P 1'
#
loop_
_entity.id
_entity.type
_entity.pdbx_description
1 polymer ?
#
loop_
_entity_poly.entity_id
_entity_poly.type
_entity_poly.pdbx_seq_one_letter_code
_entity_poly.pdbx_strand_id
1 'polypeptide(L)'
;MWTAYTDMKEANYIGADKYFHARGNYDAAQRGPGGAWAAEVISDAREGLQQLFGHGHEDSEADQEANRSGRRGEDPNQYRPEGLPDKY
;
A
#
# COMPACT_ATOMS: atom_id res chain seq x y z
N MET A 1 0.22 -7.63 2.33
CA MET A 1 1.31 -7.28 1.38
C MET A 1 1.18 -7.95 0.00
N TRP A 2 1.54 -9.22 -0.21
CA TRP A 2 1.52 -9.84 -1.57
C TRP A 2 0.15 -9.79 -2.25
N THR A 3 -0.92 -10.17 -1.53
CA THR A 3 -2.31 -10.08 -2.04
C THR A 3 -2.67 -8.67 -2.48
N ALA A 4 -2.28 -7.64 -1.71
CA ALA A 4 -2.55 -6.27 -2.10
C ALA A 4 -1.82 -5.83 -3.36
N TYR A 5 -0.58 -6.31 -3.56
CA TYR A 5 0.15 -6.13 -4.79
C TYR A 5 -0.51 -6.85 -5.97
N THR A 6 -0.92 -8.12 -5.81
CA THR A 6 -1.58 -8.87 -6.91
C THR A 6 -2.90 -8.23 -7.30
N ASP A 7 -3.70 -7.80 -6.32
CA ASP A 7 -4.98 -7.13 -6.58
C ASP A 7 -4.79 -5.76 -7.23
N MET A 8 -3.77 -4.99 -6.84
CA MET A 8 -3.40 -3.74 -7.53
C MET A 8 -3.10 -3.98 -9.00
N LYS A 9 -2.35 -5.05 -9.30
CA LYS A 9 -2.00 -5.44 -10.67
C LYS A 9 -3.20 -5.97 -11.45
N GLU A 10 -4.09 -6.73 -10.79
CA GLU A 10 -5.31 -7.26 -11.39
C GLU A 10 -6.34 -6.16 -11.67
N ALA A 11 -6.55 -5.25 -10.71
CA ALA A 11 -7.49 -4.16 -10.82
C ALA A 11 -7.12 -3.20 -11.96
N ASN A 12 -5.81 -2.98 -12.17
CA ASN A 12 -5.26 -2.08 -13.17
C ASN A 12 -6.01 -0.72 -13.20
N TYR A 13 -6.27 -0.18 -12.00
CA TYR A 13 -7.18 0.93 -11.78
C TYR A 13 -6.41 2.22 -11.50
N ILE A 14 -6.72 3.27 -12.25
CA ILE A 14 -6.05 4.57 -12.12
C ILE A 14 -6.40 5.20 -10.76
N GLY A 15 -5.38 5.64 -10.01
CA GLY A 15 -5.56 6.30 -8.71
C GLY A 15 -5.84 5.35 -7.53
N ALA A 16 -5.76 4.02 -7.72
CA ALA A 16 -5.95 3.05 -6.65
C ALA A 16 -4.65 2.63 -5.95
N ASP A 17 -3.49 3.18 -6.34
CA ASP A 17 -2.18 2.83 -5.79
C ASP A 17 -2.15 2.91 -4.26
N LYS A 18 -2.48 4.08 -3.72
CA LYS A 18 -2.45 4.41 -2.29
C LYS A 18 -3.43 3.55 -1.49
N TYR A 19 -4.58 3.21 -2.09
CA TYR A 19 -5.51 2.24 -1.52
C TYR A 19 -4.85 0.87 -1.29
N PHE A 20 -4.16 0.34 -2.31
CA PHE A 20 -3.52 -0.97 -2.18
C PHE A 20 -2.28 -0.94 -1.26
N HIS A 21 -1.57 0.19 -1.20
CA HIS A 21 -0.52 0.43 -0.20
C HIS A 21 -1.05 0.38 1.23
N ALA A 22 -2.11 1.15 1.51
CA ALA A 22 -2.76 1.19 2.81
C ALA A 22 -3.39 -0.16 3.18
N ARG A 23 -4.19 -0.77 2.30
CA ARG A 23 -4.83 -2.07 2.54
C ARG A 23 -3.80 -3.17 2.81
N GLY A 24 -2.73 -3.21 2.02
CA GLY A 24 -1.66 -4.20 2.18
C GLY A 24 -0.98 -4.12 3.55
N ASN A 25 -0.72 -2.91 4.04
CA ASN A 25 -0.14 -2.65 5.35
C ASN A 25 -1.13 -2.90 6.48
N TYR A 26 -2.39 -2.50 6.32
CA TYR A 26 -3.48 -2.76 7.26
C TYR A 26 -3.64 -4.26 7.49
N ASP A 27 -3.85 -5.05 6.43
CA ASP A 27 -4.02 -6.50 6.53
C ASP A 27 -2.82 -7.21 7.19
N ALA A 28 -1.61 -6.69 6.98
CA ALA A 28 -0.41 -7.22 7.58
C ALA A 28 -0.33 -6.85 9.07
N ALA A 29 -0.60 -5.60 9.44
CA ALA A 29 -0.60 -5.13 10.83
C ALA A 29 -1.65 -5.86 11.69
N GLN A 30 -2.79 -6.25 11.13
CA GLN A 30 -3.80 -7.06 11.81
C GLN A 30 -3.32 -8.45 12.21
N ARG A 31 -2.16 -8.91 11.72
CA ARG A 31 -1.52 -10.16 12.13
C ARG A 31 -0.62 -10.00 13.36
N GLY A 32 -0.61 -8.82 13.98
CA GLY A 32 0.18 -8.50 15.17
C GLY A 32 1.56 -7.92 14.86
N PRO A 33 2.44 -7.78 15.87
CA PRO A 33 3.70 -7.05 15.75
C PRO A 33 4.62 -7.54 14.63
N GLY A 34 4.69 -8.86 14.41
CA GLY A 34 5.48 -9.44 13.32
C GLY A 34 4.92 -9.09 11.93
N GLY A 35 3.60 -8.95 11.81
CA GLY A 35 2.96 -8.52 10.58
C GLY A 35 3.20 -7.03 10.28
N ALA A 36 3.14 -6.18 11.31
CA ALA A 36 3.49 -4.76 11.18
C ALA A 36 4.96 -4.57 10.79
N TRP A 37 5.89 -5.32 11.42
CA TRP A 37 7.31 -5.32 11.05
C TRP A 37 7.54 -5.78 9.60
N ALA A 38 6.90 -6.87 9.18
CA ALA A 38 7.01 -7.34 7.81
C ALA A 38 6.46 -6.31 6.80
N ALA A 39 5.38 -5.60 7.15
CA ALA A 39 4.79 -4.56 6.31
C ALA A 39 5.74 -3.36 6.12
N GLU A 40 6.42 -2.93 7.18
CA GLU A 40 7.44 -1.88 7.14
C GLU A 40 8.60 -2.27 6.22
N VAL A 41 9.26 -3.41 6.49
CA VAL A 41 10.41 -3.86 5.69
C VAL A 41 10.08 -4.02 4.20
N ILE A 42 8.92 -4.59 3.88
CA ILE A 42 8.50 -4.79 2.49
C ILE A 42 8.16 -3.44 1.81
N SER A 43 7.55 -2.50 2.54
CA SER A 43 7.23 -1.17 2.01
C SER A 43 8.50 -0.39 1.66
N ASP A 44 9.49 -0.38 2.54
CA ASP A 44 10.75 0.33 2.34
C ASP A 44 11.57 -0.30 1.21
N ALA A 45 11.60 -1.64 1.12
CA ALA A 45 12.26 -2.34 0.02
C ALA A 45 11.60 -2.02 -1.33
N ARG A 46 10.27 -1.93 -1.39
CA ARG A 46 9.53 -1.56 -2.60
C ARG A 46 9.86 -0.12 -3.02
N GLU A 47 9.89 0.81 -2.08
CA GLU A 47 10.23 2.21 -2.35
C GLU A 47 11.66 2.34 -2.91
N GLY A 48 12.64 1.68 -2.29
CA GLY A 48 14.03 1.69 -2.77
C GLY A 48 14.16 1.19 -4.21
N LEU A 49 13.39 0.16 -4.58
CA LEU A 49 13.31 -0.30 -5.96
C LEU A 49 12.61 0.72 -6.87
N GLN A 50 11.49 1.31 -6.45
CA GLN A 50 10.78 2.34 -7.23
C GLN A 50 11.68 3.56 -7.52
N GLN A 51 12.40 4.07 -6.51
CA GLN A 51 13.34 5.17 -6.67
C GLN A 51 14.46 4.81 -7.67
N LEU A 52 15.01 3.59 -7.61
CA LEU A 52 16.03 3.11 -8.56
C LEU A 52 15.52 3.07 -10.00
N PHE A 53 14.23 2.76 -10.21
CA PHE A 53 13.60 2.72 -11.53
C PHE A 53 12.99 4.06 -11.97
N GLY A 54 13.29 5.16 -11.27
CA GLY A 54 12.96 6.52 -11.70
C GLY A 54 11.61 7.05 -11.22
N HIS A 55 11.06 6.52 -10.13
CA HIS A 55 9.88 7.09 -9.48
C HIS A 55 10.20 8.44 -8.80
N GLY A 56 9.26 9.39 -8.85
CA GLY A 56 9.43 10.72 -8.29
C GLY A 56 9.45 10.73 -6.75
N HIS A 57 10.10 11.74 -6.15
CA HIS A 57 10.23 11.86 -4.69
C HIS A 57 8.90 12.16 -4.00
N GLU A 58 8.07 13.05 -4.57
CA GLU A 58 6.74 13.39 -4.04
C GLU A 58 5.79 12.17 -4.05
N ASP A 59 5.83 11.36 -5.12
CA ASP A 59 5.07 10.11 -5.19
C ASP A 59 5.56 9.10 -4.13
N SER A 60 6.87 9.08 -3.85
CA SER A 60 7.45 8.20 -2.82
C SER A 60 6.97 8.58 -1.41
N GLU A 61 6.86 9.88 -1.10
CA GLU A 61 6.34 10.33 0.20
C GLU A 61 4.85 10.01 0.39
N ALA A 62 4.04 10.18 -0.66
CA ALA A 62 2.61 9.87 -0.62
C ALA A 62 2.36 8.36 -0.45
N ASP A 63 3.12 7.52 -1.15
CA ASP A 63 3.08 6.06 -0.99
C ASP A 63 3.48 5.65 0.43
N GLN A 64 4.53 6.28 0.98
CA GLN A 64 4.97 6.04 2.34
C GLN A 64 3.93 6.44 3.39
N GLU A 65 3.20 7.54 3.18
CA GLU A 65 2.12 7.90 4.10
C GLU A 65 0.96 6.91 4.04
N ALA A 66 0.56 6.46 2.85
CA ALA A 66 -0.45 5.42 2.71
C ALA A 66 -0.02 4.10 3.41
N ASN A 67 1.24 3.71 3.27
CA ASN A 67 1.80 2.55 3.98
C ASN A 67 1.70 2.72 5.50
N ARG A 68 2.12 3.89 6.03
CA ARG A 68 2.09 4.18 7.47
C ARG A 68 0.66 4.23 8.00
N SER A 69 -0.24 4.91 7.31
CA SER A 69 -1.66 5.00 7.67
C SER A 69 -2.29 3.61 7.83
N GLY A 70 -2.14 2.74 6.83
CA GLY A 70 -2.61 1.35 6.92
C GLY A 70 -1.96 0.59 8.07
N ARG A 71 -0.64 0.75 8.26
CA ARG A 71 0.11 0.07 9.33
C ARG A 71 -0.27 0.55 10.74
N ARG A 72 -0.75 1.79 10.88
CA ARG A 72 -1.34 2.35 12.11
C ARG A 72 -2.77 1.83 12.38
N GLY A 73 -3.37 1.12 11.43
CA GLY A 73 -4.73 0.57 11.57
C GLY A 73 -5.83 1.55 11.14
N GLU A 74 -5.50 2.60 10.40
CA GLU A 74 -6.51 3.50 9.82
C GLU A 74 -7.24 2.81 8.66
N ASP A 75 -8.48 3.26 8.37
CA ASP A 75 -9.30 2.67 7.30
C ASP A 75 -8.66 2.92 5.92
N PRO A 76 -8.26 1.87 5.17
CA PRO A 76 -7.72 2.02 3.82
C PRO A 76 -8.67 2.71 2.84
N ASN A 77 -9.99 2.67 3.09
CA ASN A 77 -10.98 3.26 2.20
C ASN A 77 -10.89 4.78 2.09
N GLN A 78 -10.17 5.46 2.98
CA GLN A 78 -9.86 6.88 2.79
C GLN A 78 -9.06 7.17 1.51
N TYR A 79 -8.37 6.16 0.96
CA TYR A 79 -7.63 6.23 -0.30
C TYR A 79 -8.37 5.55 -1.46
N ARG A 80 -9.57 4.98 -1.24
CA ARG A 80 -10.30 4.23 -2.26
C ARG A 80 -10.83 5.19 -3.33
N PRO A 81 -10.47 5.01 -4.61
CA PRO A 81 -11.06 5.82 -5.67
C PRO A 81 -12.50 5.37 -5.94
N GLU A 82 -13.34 6.34 -6.33
CA GLU A 82 -14.72 6.07 -6.74
C GLU A 82 -14.74 5.07 -7.90
N GLY A 83 -15.57 4.04 -7.79
CA GLY A 83 -15.73 3.02 -8.83
C GLY A 83 -14.70 1.89 -8.81
N LEU A 84 -13.79 1.83 -7.82
CA LEU A 84 -12.98 0.63 -7.60
C LEU A 84 -13.90 -0.55 -7.23
N PRO A 85 -13.85 -1.71 -7.93
CA PRO A 85 -14.75 -2.82 -7.66
C PRO A 85 -14.68 -3.31 -6.21
N ASP A 86 -15.84 -3.55 -5.58
CA ASP A 86 -15.99 -3.91 -4.15
C ASP A 86 -15.27 -5.20 -3.72
N LYS A 87 -14.85 -6.03 -4.66
CA LYS A 87 -14.03 -7.22 -4.36
C LYS A 87 -12.62 -6.87 -3.88
N TYR A 88 -12.17 -5.65 -4.16
CA TYR A 88 -10.90 -5.11 -3.69
C TYR A 88 -11.11 -4.33 -2.42
#